data_AF-A0A1H1VBV7-F1
#
_entry.id   AF-A0A1H1VBV7-F1
#
_cell.length_a   1.000
_cell.length_b   1.000
_cell.length_c   1.000
_cell.angle_alpha   90.00
_cell.angle_beta   90.00
_cell.angle_gamma   90.00
#
_symmetry.space_group_name_H-M   'P 1'
#
loop_
_entity.id
_entity.type
_entity.pdbx_description
1 polymer ?
#
loop_
_entity_poly.entity_id
_entity_poly.type
_entity_poly.pdbx_seq_one_letter_code
_entity_poly.pdbx_strand_id
1 'polypeptide(L)'
;MYLTLETKSTSELYLVRKGWFTREIELTDNTHSYGKIVYHRLSKRIATAITASNTWIFKRADNSYRYISVTDENGEIIGTANRDIFSRITTLSLQTGLVAKFHKPSIWSRHYVWESDDYGQIMHIYSYPFGLRNDINIDQSMAPASSILFLTFFGSYLVHLKRQRNNAIVSGLLYSLWGGRNLKRS
;
A
#
# COMPACT_ATOMS: atom_id res chain seq x y z
N MET A 1 5.11 15.50 -16.16
CA MET A 1 5.48 14.27 -16.88
C MET A 1 6.25 13.40 -15.91
N TYR A 2 5.91 12.12 -15.76
CA TYR A 2 6.60 11.21 -14.84
C TYR A 2 7.85 10.63 -15.51
N LEU A 3 8.90 10.35 -14.73
CA LEU A 3 10.11 9.69 -15.21
C LEU A 3 10.09 8.19 -14.89
N THR A 4 10.84 7.43 -15.67
CA THR A 4 11.12 6.02 -15.39
C THR A 4 12.13 5.92 -14.25
N LEU A 5 11.91 5.00 -13.31
CA LEU A 5 12.82 4.79 -12.19
C LEU A 5 14.03 3.95 -12.63
N GLU A 6 15.23 4.43 -12.32
CA GLU A 6 16.47 3.65 -12.43
C GLU A 6 16.92 3.20 -11.04
N THR A 7 16.82 1.90 -10.73
CA THR A 7 17.10 1.37 -9.39
C THR A 7 18.58 1.38 -9.01
N LYS A 8 19.49 1.56 -9.96
CA LYS A 8 20.94 1.61 -9.68
C LYS A 8 21.39 2.92 -9.02
N SER A 9 20.61 4.00 -9.18
CA SER A 9 20.97 5.33 -8.66
C SER A 9 20.14 5.76 -7.45
N THR A 10 19.05 5.07 -7.15
CA THR A 10 18.03 5.57 -6.21
C THR A 10 17.72 4.53 -5.14
N SER A 11 18.28 4.73 -3.94
CA SER A 11 18.04 3.89 -2.75
C SER A 11 16.92 4.40 -1.86
N GLU A 12 16.57 5.68 -1.96
CA GLU A 12 15.55 6.33 -1.14
C GLU A 12 14.47 6.96 -2.02
N LEU A 13 13.22 6.67 -1.67
CA LEU A 13 12.03 7.24 -2.30
C LEU A 13 11.06 7.71 -1.22
N TYR A 14 10.18 8.61 -1.61
CA TYR A 14 9.25 9.26 -0.72
C TYR A 14 7.86 9.30 -1.33
N LEU A 15 6.88 8.87 -0.54
CA LEU A 15 5.46 9.01 -0.86
C LEU A 15 4.92 10.25 -0.18
N VAL A 16 4.70 11.30 -0.96
CA VAL A 16 4.29 12.63 -0.48
C VAL A 16 2.85 12.91 -0.83
N ARG A 17 2.05 13.28 0.18
CA ARG A 17 0.65 13.63 -0.04
C ARG A 17 0.52 15.01 -0.67
N LYS A 18 -0.20 15.12 -1.80
CA LYS A 18 -0.39 16.39 -2.53
C LYS A 18 -1.54 17.23 -1.98
N GLY A 19 -1.44 17.64 -0.73
CA GLY A 19 -2.41 18.50 -0.06
C GLY A 19 -3.32 17.79 0.93
N TRP A 20 -4.02 18.58 1.75
CA TRP A 20 -4.79 18.09 2.89
C TRP A 20 -6.09 17.39 2.51
N PHE A 21 -6.71 17.81 1.40
CA PHE A 21 -8.02 17.32 0.94
C PHE A 21 -7.95 16.39 -0.26
N THR A 22 -6.80 16.32 -0.92
CA THR A 22 -6.58 15.37 -2.02
C THR A 22 -6.27 13.99 -1.43
N ARG A 23 -6.69 12.97 -2.17
CA ARG A 23 -6.35 11.56 -1.90
C ARG A 23 -5.28 11.10 -2.89
N GLU A 24 -4.41 12.03 -3.26
CA GLU A 24 -3.32 11.79 -4.20
C GLU A 24 -2.01 11.77 -3.42
N ILE A 25 -1.23 10.72 -3.65
CA ILE A 25 0.10 10.56 -3.08
C ILE A 25 1.04 10.38 -4.26
N GLU A 26 2.07 11.23 -4.34
CA GLU A 26 3.09 11.19 -5.37
C GLU A 26 4.32 10.45 -4.86
N LEU A 27 4.96 9.67 -5.73
CA LEU A 27 6.24 9.03 -5.48
C LEU A 27 7.38 9.89 -6.06
N THR A 28 8.33 10.27 -5.22
CA THR A 28 9.43 11.17 -5.58
C THR A 28 10.70 10.83 -4.82
N ASP A 29 11.87 11.19 -5.37
CA ASP A 29 13.17 11.21 -4.66
C ASP A 29 13.55 12.63 -4.18
N ASN A 30 12.57 13.56 -4.15
CA ASN A 30 12.66 15.02 -3.99
C ASN A 30 13.07 15.80 -5.26
N THR A 31 13.72 15.19 -6.24
CA THR A 31 14.17 15.86 -7.47
C THR A 31 13.24 15.54 -8.64
N HIS A 32 12.80 14.29 -8.73
CA HIS A 32 12.00 13.72 -9.79
C HIS A 32 10.72 13.10 -9.24
N SER A 33 9.71 13.03 -10.11
CA SER A 33 8.44 12.36 -9.82
C SER A 33 8.29 11.14 -10.71
N TYR A 34 8.00 10.00 -10.10
CA TYR A 34 7.95 8.70 -10.76
C TYR A 34 6.53 8.20 -11.00
N GLY A 35 5.55 8.84 -10.36
CA GLY A 35 4.14 8.48 -10.50
C GLY A 35 3.31 8.94 -9.32
N LYS A 36 2.02 8.60 -9.35
CA LYS A 36 1.09 8.86 -8.26
C LYS A 36 0.12 7.73 -8.04
N ILE A 37 -0.40 7.65 -6.82
CA ILE A 37 -1.56 6.82 -6.48
C ILE A 37 -2.73 7.70 -6.04
N VAL A 38 -3.90 7.41 -6.60
CA VAL A 38 -5.16 8.10 -6.35
C VAL A 38 -6.13 7.13 -5.69
N TYR A 39 -6.62 7.47 -4.50
CA TYR A 39 -7.64 6.69 -3.80
C TYR A 39 -9.04 7.23 -4.10
N HIS A 40 -9.91 6.40 -4.66
CA HIS A 40 -11.24 6.82 -5.12
C HIS A 40 -12.17 7.20 -3.96
N ARG A 41 -12.93 8.30 -4.11
CA ARG A 41 -13.73 8.90 -3.02
C ARG A 41 -14.84 7.99 -2.50
N LEU A 42 -15.57 7.35 -3.41
CA LEU A 42 -16.77 6.54 -3.13
C LEU A 42 -16.45 5.07 -2.83
N SER A 43 -15.27 4.58 -3.22
CA SER A 43 -14.83 3.22 -2.95
C SER A 43 -13.48 3.24 -2.23
N LYS A 44 -13.52 3.11 -0.91
CA LYS A 44 -12.34 2.92 -0.04
C LYS A 44 -11.53 1.65 -0.38
N ARG A 45 -11.99 0.88 -1.37
CA ARG A 45 -11.48 -0.41 -1.81
C ARG A 45 -10.76 -0.34 -3.14
N ILE A 46 -10.71 0.82 -3.79
CA ILE A 46 -10.11 0.99 -5.11
C ILE A 46 -9.07 2.11 -5.07
N ALA A 47 -7.89 1.84 -5.60
CA ALA A 47 -6.88 2.83 -5.87
C ALA A 47 -6.31 2.63 -7.28
N THR A 48 -5.93 3.74 -7.91
CA THR A 48 -5.30 3.74 -9.23
C THR A 48 -3.90 4.33 -9.08
N ALA A 49 -2.88 3.55 -9.43
CA ALA A 49 -1.49 3.98 -9.52
C ALA A 49 -1.15 4.27 -10.98
N ILE A 50 -0.53 5.41 -11.23
CA ILE A 50 -0.19 5.91 -12.57
C ILE A 50 1.29 6.25 -12.57
N THR A 51 2.02 5.73 -13.53
CA THR A 51 3.45 6.00 -13.76
C THR A 51 3.67 6.52 -15.19
N ALA A 52 4.92 6.69 -15.61
CA ALA A 52 5.24 7.07 -16.98
C ALA A 52 4.83 5.99 -18.01
N SER A 53 4.97 4.71 -17.63
CA SER A 53 4.80 3.58 -18.55
C SER A 53 3.53 2.78 -18.30
N ASN A 54 3.09 2.72 -17.04
CA ASN A 54 2.08 1.77 -16.62
C ASN A 54 1.01 2.44 -15.76
N THR A 55 -0.22 1.92 -15.88
CA THR A 55 -1.32 2.20 -14.97
C THR A 55 -1.77 0.91 -14.31
N TRP A 56 -1.93 0.93 -12.99
CA TRP A 56 -2.39 -0.22 -12.21
C TRP A 56 -3.61 0.15 -11.39
N ILE A 57 -4.60 -0.74 -11.35
CA ILE A 57 -5.79 -0.58 -10.53
C ILE A 57 -5.78 -1.68 -9.47
N PHE A 58 -5.75 -1.24 -8.22
CA PHE A 58 -5.81 -2.11 -7.05
C PHE A 58 -7.23 -2.12 -6.52
N LYS A 59 -7.87 -3.29 -6.54
CA LYS A 59 -9.25 -3.44 -6.10
C LYS A 59 -9.39 -4.58 -5.13
N ARG A 60 -10.08 -4.35 -4.03
CA ARG A 60 -10.49 -5.44 -3.14
C ARG A 60 -11.60 -6.24 -3.81
N ALA A 61 -11.41 -7.55 -3.94
CA ALA A 61 -12.33 -8.42 -4.69
C ALA A 61 -13.68 -8.59 -3.97
N ASP A 62 -13.68 -8.62 -2.63
CA ASP A 62 -14.84 -9.01 -1.84
C ASP A 62 -15.05 -8.16 -0.56
N ASN A 63 -16.09 -8.49 0.20
CA ASN A 63 -16.31 -7.91 1.53
C ASN A 63 -15.26 -8.40 2.56
N SER A 64 -14.58 -9.52 2.28
CA SER A 64 -13.42 -9.92 3.09
C SER A 64 -12.25 -8.96 2.81
N TYR A 65 -11.48 -8.66 3.85
CA TYR A 65 -10.31 -7.79 3.74
C TYR A 65 -9.08 -8.55 3.21
N ARG A 66 -9.29 -9.69 2.52
CA ARG A 66 -8.26 -10.69 2.28
C ARG A 66 -7.80 -10.73 0.83
N TYR A 67 -8.73 -10.59 -0.12
CA TYR A 67 -8.41 -10.71 -1.53
C TYR A 67 -8.34 -9.35 -2.22
N ILE A 68 -7.24 -9.12 -2.93
CA ILE A 68 -7.01 -7.92 -3.74
C ILE A 68 -6.65 -8.37 -5.14
N SER A 69 -7.43 -7.91 -6.12
CA SER A 69 -7.12 -8.04 -7.54
C SER A 69 -6.30 -6.83 -8.00
N VAL A 70 -5.31 -7.11 -8.84
CA VAL A 70 -4.50 -6.10 -9.51
C VAL A 70 -4.80 -6.20 -11.00
N THR A 71 -5.28 -5.11 -11.60
CA THR A 71 -5.52 -5.04 -13.05
C THR A 71 -4.69 -3.94 -13.69
N ASP A 72 -4.46 -4.08 -15.00
CA ASP A 72 -3.93 -3.00 -15.83
C ASP A 72 -5.03 -1.98 -16.20
N GLU A 73 -4.72 -1.07 -17.12
CA GLU A 73 -5.68 -0.08 -17.65
C GLU A 73 -6.75 -0.67 -18.57
N ASN A 74 -6.49 -1.81 -19.20
CA ASN A 74 -7.43 -2.52 -20.06
C ASN A 74 -8.42 -3.37 -19.25
N GLY A 75 -8.17 -3.53 -17.93
CA GLY A 75 -8.96 -4.34 -17.02
C GLY A 75 -8.52 -5.80 -16.96
N GLU A 76 -7.39 -6.15 -17.57
CA GLU A 76 -6.80 -7.48 -17.48
C GLU A 76 -6.18 -7.69 -16.09
N ILE A 77 -6.43 -8.87 -15.50
CA ILE A 77 -5.88 -9.21 -14.19
C ILE A 77 -4.41 -9.57 -14.36
N ILE A 78 -3.51 -8.71 -13.88
CA ILE A 78 -2.05 -8.92 -13.94
C ILE A 78 -1.49 -9.52 -12.64
N GLY A 79 -2.32 -9.64 -11.60
CA GLY A 79 -1.90 -10.22 -10.34
C GLY A 79 -2.98 -10.26 -9.27
N THR A 80 -2.67 -10.97 -8.19
CA THR A 80 -3.55 -11.09 -7.03
C THR A 80 -2.73 -11.02 -5.76
N ALA A 81 -3.35 -10.51 -4.69
CA ALA A 81 -2.79 -10.62 -3.36
C ALA A 81 -3.81 -11.21 -2.40
N ASN A 82 -3.33 -12.09 -1.53
CA ASN A 82 -4.13 -12.70 -0.48
C ASN A 82 -3.48 -12.49 0.88
N ARG A 83 -4.31 -12.27 1.89
CA ARG A 83 -3.90 -12.25 3.29
C ARG A 83 -4.36 -13.51 3.99
N ASP A 84 -3.41 -14.27 4.51
CA ASP A 84 -3.67 -15.44 5.32
C ASP A 84 -4.47 -15.09 6.59
N ILE A 85 -5.37 -16.01 6.96
CA ILE A 85 -6.35 -15.83 8.03
C ILE A 85 -5.69 -15.55 9.38
N PHE A 86 -4.60 -16.26 9.67
CA PHE A 86 -3.88 -16.20 10.94
C PHE A 86 -2.58 -15.39 10.85
N SER A 87 -2.23 -14.90 9.66
CA SER A 87 -0.99 -14.15 9.45
C SER A 87 -1.23 -12.64 9.28
N ARG A 88 -0.17 -11.89 9.58
CA ARG A 88 -0.05 -10.47 9.23
C ARG A 88 0.65 -10.26 7.88
N ILE A 89 0.99 -11.36 7.22
CA ILE A 89 1.62 -11.42 5.91
C ILE A 89 0.52 -11.32 4.84
N THR A 90 0.81 -10.58 3.78
CA THR A 90 0.01 -10.52 2.56
C THR A 90 0.90 -10.99 1.43
N THR A 91 0.53 -12.07 0.78
CA THR A 91 1.28 -12.65 -0.34
C THR A 91 0.73 -12.10 -1.64
N LEU A 92 1.61 -11.54 -2.45
CA LEU A 92 1.36 -11.05 -3.79
C LEU A 92 1.90 -12.05 -4.81
N SER A 93 1.12 -12.32 -5.85
CA SER A 93 1.51 -13.11 -7.01
C SER A 93 1.16 -12.34 -8.28
N LEU A 94 2.18 -12.02 -9.08
CA LEU A 94 2.03 -11.35 -10.38
C LEU A 94 2.18 -12.35 -11.53
N GLN A 95 1.56 -12.06 -12.67
CA GLN A 95 1.70 -12.85 -13.89
C GLN A 95 3.12 -12.82 -14.46
N THR A 96 3.93 -11.82 -14.11
CA THR A 96 5.35 -11.75 -14.47
C THR A 96 6.21 -12.80 -13.77
N GLY A 97 5.63 -13.60 -12.87
CA GLY A 97 6.33 -14.59 -12.06
C GLY A 97 6.80 -14.06 -10.70
N LEU A 98 6.71 -12.76 -10.44
CA LEU A 98 7.10 -12.19 -9.15
C LEU A 98 6.13 -12.64 -8.05
N VAL A 99 6.67 -13.29 -7.03
CA VAL A 99 5.98 -13.61 -5.78
C VAL A 99 6.65 -12.88 -4.63
N ALA A 100 5.89 -12.08 -3.89
CA ALA A 100 6.41 -11.27 -2.80
C ALA A 100 5.49 -11.27 -1.59
N LYS A 101 6.06 -11.24 -0.39
CA LYS A 101 5.37 -11.20 0.89
C LYS A 101 5.49 -9.79 1.47
N PHE A 102 4.36 -9.23 1.87
CA PHE A 102 4.29 -7.94 2.56
C PHE A 102 3.92 -8.14 4.02
N HIS A 103 4.81 -7.75 4.92
CA HIS A 103 4.59 -7.97 6.34
C HIS A 103 5.10 -6.81 7.19
N LYS A 104 4.78 -6.89 8.49
CA LYS A 104 5.21 -5.93 9.49
C LYS A 104 6.07 -6.69 10.50
N PRO A 105 7.38 -6.43 10.62
CA PRO A 105 8.28 -7.25 11.45
C PRO A 105 7.87 -7.30 12.92
N SER A 106 7.26 -6.22 13.43
CA SER A 106 6.71 -6.16 14.79
C SER A 106 5.40 -5.39 14.80
N ILE A 107 4.52 -5.69 15.76
CA ILE A 107 3.26 -4.95 16.00
C ILE A 107 3.53 -3.47 16.23
N TRP A 108 4.63 -3.16 16.91
CA TRP A 108 5.01 -1.81 17.31
C TRP A 108 5.87 -1.08 16.28
N SER A 109 6.40 -1.81 15.31
CA SER A 109 7.20 -1.21 14.23
C SER A 109 6.38 -0.14 13.50
N ARG A 110 7.04 0.84 12.89
CA ARG A 110 6.39 1.79 11.98
C ARG A 110 6.71 1.51 10.53
N HIS A 111 7.49 0.47 10.25
CA HIS A 111 7.86 0.07 8.91
C HIS A 111 7.19 -1.26 8.51
N TYR A 112 7.10 -1.44 7.20
CA TYR A 112 6.65 -2.65 6.54
C TYR A 112 7.74 -3.12 5.59
N VAL A 113 7.80 -4.41 5.33
CA VAL A 113 8.81 -5.04 4.49
C VAL A 113 8.14 -5.75 3.33
N TRP A 114 8.68 -5.55 2.15
CA TRP A 114 8.51 -6.46 1.02
C TRP A 114 9.70 -7.39 0.96
N GLU A 115 9.41 -8.69 0.91
CA GLU A 115 10.41 -9.74 0.72
C GLU A 115 9.95 -10.67 -0.40
N SER A 116 10.89 -11.27 -1.11
CA SER A 116 10.64 -12.34 -2.07
C SER A 116 11.64 -13.45 -1.82
N ASP A 117 11.22 -14.69 -2.05
CA ASP A 117 12.11 -15.83 -1.88
C ASP A 117 13.25 -15.79 -2.92
N ASP A 118 13.02 -15.15 -4.09
CA ASP A 118 14.02 -15.00 -5.16
C ASP A 118 14.99 -13.83 -4.95
N TYR A 119 14.53 -12.76 -4.29
CA TYR A 119 15.27 -11.49 -4.20
C TYR A 119 15.66 -11.09 -2.77
N GLY A 120 15.24 -11.84 -1.75
CA GLY A 120 15.40 -11.47 -0.35
C GLY A 120 14.52 -10.27 0.03
N GLN A 121 15.01 -9.43 0.95
CA GLN A 121 14.34 -8.17 1.29
C GLN A 121 14.51 -7.18 0.14
N ILE A 122 13.38 -6.65 -0.34
CA ILE A 122 13.32 -5.77 -1.51
C ILE A 122 13.25 -4.32 -1.08
N MET A 123 12.38 -4.00 -0.12
CA MET A 123 12.19 -2.63 0.35
C MET A 123 11.52 -2.55 1.72
N HIS A 124 11.78 -1.43 2.38
CA HIS A 124 11.19 -1.02 3.64
C HIS A 124 10.33 0.23 3.44
N ILE A 125 9.07 0.18 3.86
CA ILE A 125 8.13 1.31 3.82
C ILE A 125 7.88 1.82 5.24
N TYR A 126 8.40 2.99 5.57
CA TYR A 126 8.23 3.67 6.86
C TYR A 126 7.01 4.57 6.81
N SER A 127 6.04 4.29 7.68
CA SER A 127 4.75 4.95 7.62
C SER A 127 4.39 5.63 8.94
N TYR A 128 4.33 6.96 8.90
CA TYR A 128 4.03 7.80 10.06
C TYR A 128 2.54 8.18 10.08
N PRO A 129 1.80 7.92 11.17
CA PRO A 129 0.35 8.12 11.20
C PRO A 129 -0.10 9.57 11.00
N PHE A 130 0.74 10.54 11.37
CA PHE A 130 0.50 11.98 11.21
C PHE A 130 1.44 12.65 10.22
N GLY A 131 2.28 11.88 9.51
CA GLY A 131 3.21 12.42 8.53
C GLY A 131 2.51 12.73 7.20
N LEU A 132 2.94 13.81 6.55
CA LEU A 132 2.59 14.11 5.16
C LEU A 132 3.38 13.26 4.16
N ARG A 133 4.38 12.52 4.66
CA ARG A 133 5.33 11.72 3.89
C ARG A 133 5.50 10.34 4.53
N ASN A 134 5.60 9.32 3.69
CA ASN A 134 6.14 8.02 4.04
C ASN A 134 7.48 7.84 3.35
N ASP A 135 8.46 7.29 4.05
CA ASP A 135 9.80 7.04 3.50
C ASP A 135 9.87 5.59 2.99
N ILE A 136 10.58 5.38 1.89
CA ILE A 136 10.77 4.09 1.27
C ILE A 136 12.26 3.91 1.04
N ASN A 137 12.81 2.88 1.66
CA ASN A 137 14.18 2.48 1.44
C ASN A 137 14.15 1.23 0.57
N ILE A 138 14.82 1.29 -0.58
CA ILE A 138 15.00 0.17 -1.47
C ILE A 138 16.29 -0.52 -1.04
N ASP A 139 16.19 -1.77 -0.63
CA ASP A 139 17.38 -2.58 -0.46
C ASP A 139 17.97 -2.79 -1.86
N GLN A 140 19.30 -2.82 -1.98
CA GLN A 140 20.03 -3.09 -3.23
C GLN A 140 19.83 -4.54 -3.74
N SER A 141 18.61 -5.04 -3.63
CA SER A 141 18.09 -6.25 -4.22
C SER A 141 18.13 -6.17 -5.74
N MET A 142 18.31 -7.32 -6.39
CA MET A 142 18.29 -7.44 -7.86
C MET A 142 16.88 -7.32 -8.46
N ALA A 143 15.90 -6.82 -7.71
CA ALA A 143 14.52 -6.72 -8.16
C ALA A 143 14.42 -5.72 -9.35
N PRO A 144 13.65 -6.05 -10.42
CA PRO A 144 13.47 -5.16 -11.55
C PRO A 144 12.88 -3.80 -11.13
N ALA A 145 13.33 -2.72 -11.77
CA ALA A 145 12.88 -1.36 -11.43
C ALA A 145 11.37 -1.15 -11.58
N SER A 146 10.75 -1.78 -12.58
CA SER A 146 9.29 -1.77 -12.76
C SER A 146 8.56 -2.43 -11.60
N SER A 147 9.13 -3.49 -11.01
CA SER A 147 8.60 -4.14 -9.81
C SER A 147 8.70 -3.24 -8.59
N ILE A 148 9.77 -2.44 -8.45
CA ILE A 148 9.92 -1.50 -7.34
C ILE A 148 8.80 -0.44 -7.33
N LEU A 149 8.50 0.16 -8.49
CA LEU A 149 7.39 1.12 -8.58
C LEU A 149 6.06 0.48 -8.22
N PHE A 150 5.79 -0.71 -8.76
CA PHE A 150 4.59 -1.46 -8.44
C PHE A 150 4.47 -1.75 -6.94
N LEU A 151 5.50 -2.35 -6.34
CA LEU A 151 5.53 -2.74 -4.93
C LEU A 151 5.41 -1.54 -4.00
N THR A 152 5.95 -0.40 -4.41
CA THR A 152 5.82 0.87 -3.69
C THR A 152 4.36 1.32 -3.61
N PHE A 153 3.68 1.45 -4.76
CA PHE A 153 2.30 1.90 -4.78
C PHE A 153 1.36 0.87 -4.15
N PHE A 154 1.58 -0.41 -4.42
CA PHE A 154 0.79 -1.49 -3.85
C PHE A 154 0.99 -1.58 -2.32
N GLY A 155 2.23 -1.46 -1.85
CA GLY A 155 2.55 -1.39 -0.43
C GLY A 155 1.87 -0.20 0.25
N SER A 156 1.89 0.98 -0.37
CA SER A 156 1.14 2.15 0.12
C SER A 156 -0.35 1.86 0.24
N TYR A 157 -0.94 1.20 -0.77
CA TYR A 157 -2.34 0.81 -0.75
C TYR A 157 -2.65 -0.15 0.40
N LEU A 158 -1.80 -1.16 0.64
CA LEU A 158 -1.94 -2.09 1.77
C LEU A 158 -1.83 -1.39 3.13
N VAL A 159 -0.91 -0.44 3.28
CA VAL A 159 -0.79 0.39 4.48
C VAL A 159 -2.05 1.23 4.71
N HIS A 160 -2.58 1.83 3.64
CA HIS A 160 -3.83 2.59 3.69
C HIS A 160 -5.00 1.72 4.18
N LEU A 161 -5.16 0.52 3.60
CA LEU A 161 -6.19 -0.45 4.03
C LEU A 161 -6.02 -0.86 5.51
N LYS A 162 -4.79 -1.14 5.95
CA LYS A 162 -4.50 -1.50 7.35
C LYS A 162 -4.88 -0.37 8.31
N ARG A 163 -4.56 0.89 7.99
CA ARG A 163 -4.92 2.07 8.80
C ARG A 163 -6.45 2.23 8.89
N GLN A 164 -7.15 2.11 7.78
CA GLN A 164 -8.62 2.21 7.78
C GLN A 164 -9.27 1.15 8.68
N ARG A 165 -8.78 -0.10 8.61
CA ARG A 165 -9.30 -1.18 9.45
C ARG A 165 -9.11 -0.88 10.95
N ASN A 166 -7.93 -0.42 11.34
CA ASN A 166 -7.66 -0.09 12.73
C ASN A 166 -8.55 1.07 13.22
N ASN A 167 -8.73 2.10 12.40
CA ASN A 167 -9.61 3.23 12.75
C ASN A 167 -11.07 2.79 12.91
N ALA A 168 -11.57 1.89 12.05
CA ALA A 168 -12.92 1.35 12.15
C ALA A 168 -13.15 0.53 13.44
N ILE A 169 -12.15 -0.27 13.84
CA ILE A 169 -12.19 -1.04 15.09
C ILE A 169 -12.20 -0.10 16.30
N VAL A 170 -11.32 0.91 16.32
CA VAL A 170 -11.26 1.89 17.40
C VAL A 170 -12.55 2.70 17.50
N SER A 171 -13.11 3.15 16.37
CA SER A 171 -14.40 3.85 16.39
C SER A 171 -15.52 2.94 16.90
N GLY A 172 -15.59 1.68 16.48
CA GLY A 172 -16.60 0.73 16.96
C GLY A 172 -16.50 0.46 18.47
N LEU A 173 -15.27 0.33 18.99
CA LEU A 173 -15.01 0.18 20.42
C LEU A 173 -15.44 1.43 21.21
N LEU A 174 -15.10 2.63 20.74
CA LEU A 174 -15.51 3.88 21.38
C LEU A 174 -17.03 4.06 21.39
N TYR A 175 -17.72 3.71 20.31
CA TYR A 175 -19.19 3.70 20.26
C TYR A 175 -19.80 2.70 21.26
N SER A 176 -19.21 1.51 21.43
CA SER A 176 -19.71 0.53 22.40
C SER A 176 -19.47 0.95 23.87
N LEU A 177 -18.39 1.67 24.15
CA LEU A 177 -18.04 2.15 25.49
C LEU A 177 -18.82 3.40 25.91
N TRP A 178 -19.24 4.24 24.95
CA TRP A 178 -20.03 5.45 25.22
C TRP A 178 -21.55 5.27 25.03
N GLY A 179 -21.98 4.34 24.18
CA GLY A 179 -23.39 4.05 23.92
C GLY A 179 -24.11 3.23 24.99
N GLY A 180 -23.39 2.68 25.97
CA GLY A 180 -23.93 1.78 26.99
C GLY A 180 -24.46 2.44 28.28
N ARG A 181 -24.48 3.78 28.41
CA ARG A 181 -24.88 4.46 29.66
C ARG A 181 -26.26 5.10 29.72
N ASN A 182 -27.08 5.02 28.68
CA ASN A 182 -28.43 5.58 28.72
C ASN A 182 -29.44 4.52 28.31
N LEU A 183 -29.92 3.71 29.26
CA LEU A 183 -31.22 3.03 29.25
C LEU A 183 -31.39 2.29 30.59
N LYS A 184 -31.57 3.05 31.68
CA LYS A 184 -32.23 2.61 32.92
C LYS A 184 -32.44 3.84 33.83
N ARG A 185 -33.51 4.57 33.57
CA ARG A 185 -34.29 5.21 34.63
C ARG A 185 -35.76 4.98 34.30
N SER A 186 -36.31 4.07 35.11
CA SER A 186 -37.73 3.87 35.38
C SER A 186 -38.40 5.14 35.85
#